data_AF-A0A3D3LNQ6-F1
#
_entry.id   AF-A0A3D3LNQ6-F1
#
_cell.length_a   1.000
_cell.length_b   1.000
_cell.length_c   1.000
_cell.angle_alpha   90.00
_cell.angle_beta   90.00
_cell.angle_gamma   90.00
#
_symmetry.space_group_name_H-M   'P 1'
#
loop_
_entity.id
_entity.type
_entity.pdbx_description
1 polymer ?
#
loop_
_entity_poly.entity_id
_entity_poly.type
_entity_poly.pdbx_seq_one_letter_code
_entity_poly.pdbx_strand_id
1 'polypeptide(L)' 'NMFGAFKTRGFNFEDTHMTNLEKIKKLIVLISIAYTWCVLTGLWISESIKIRIMNHGRKQRSTFRCGFDYLTT' A
#
# COMPACT_ATOMS: atom_id res chain seq x y z
N ASN A 1 2.82 -2.95 -7.61
CA ASN A 1 3.67 -1.80 -7.97
C ASN A 1 3.78 -0.89 -6.76
N MET A 2 4.91 -0.91 -6.05
CA MET A 2 5.11 -0.22 -4.76
C MET A 2 5.09 1.30 -4.91
N PHE A 3 5.72 1.83 -5.97
CA PHE A 3 5.78 3.27 -6.22
C PHE A 3 4.40 3.92 -6.34
N GLY A 4 3.44 3.21 -6.95
CA GLY A 4 2.06 3.67 -7.05
C GLY A 4 1.35 3.75 -5.71
N ALA A 5 1.66 2.84 -4.78
CA ALA A 5 1.08 2.83 -3.43
C ALA A 5 1.52 4.03 -2.59
N PHE A 6 2.71 4.57 -2.83
CA PHE A 6 3.19 5.75 -2.10
C PHE A 6 2.45 7.02 -2.58
N LYS A 7 2.18 7.10 -3.88
CA LYS A 7 1.46 8.22 -4.51
C LYS A 7 -0.06 8.10 -4.31
N THR A 8 -0.83 8.56 -5.29
CA THR A 8 -2.29 8.68 -5.30
C THR A 8 -3.06 7.36 -5.12
N ARG A 9 -2.44 6.18 -5.28
CA ARG A 9 -3.13 4.89 -5.08
C ARG A 9 -3.11 4.37 -3.64
N GLY A 10 -2.44 5.07 -2.74
CA GLY A 10 -2.36 4.72 -1.32
C GLY A 10 -2.11 5.95 -0.45
N PHE A 11 -0.87 6.17 -0.05
CA PHE A 11 -0.51 7.15 0.98
C PHE A 11 -0.55 8.62 0.53
N ASN A 12 -0.73 8.88 -0.77
CA ASN A 12 -0.86 10.22 -1.36
C ASN A 12 0.25 11.20 -0.93
N PHE A 13 1.49 10.74 -0.80
CA PHE A 13 2.55 11.55 -0.17
C PHE A 13 2.89 12.83 -0.94
N GLU A 14 2.66 12.86 -2.25
CA GLU A 14 2.94 14.01 -3.12
C GLU A 14 2.06 15.23 -2.76
N ASP A 15 0.89 15.01 -2.16
CA ASP A 15 -0.07 16.03 -1.72
C ASP A 15 0.40 16.79 -0.45
N THR A 16 1.44 16.30 0.21
CA THR A 16 2.04 17.01 1.36
C THR A 16 2.79 18.28 0.96
N HIS A 17 3.05 18.48 -0.34
CA HIS A 17 3.86 19.58 -0.90
C HIS A 17 5.21 19.80 -0.20
N MET A 18 5.76 18.79 0.48
CA MET A 18 7.05 18.91 1.15
C MET A 18 8.18 19.05 0.13
N THR A 19 8.97 20.11 0.26
CA THR A 19 10.14 20.39 -0.60
C THR A 19 11.48 20.16 0.11
N ASN A 20 11.48 20.08 1.44
CA ASN A 20 12.69 19.85 2.22
C ASN A 20 13.16 18.39 2.10
N LEU A 21 14.36 18.19 1.56
CA LEU A 21 14.92 16.87 1.28
C LEU A 21 15.08 15.99 2.53
N GLU A 22 15.47 16.54 3.68
CA GLU A 22 15.61 15.75 4.91
C GLU A 22 14.26 15.26 5.43
N LYS A 23 13.22 16.11 5.34
CA LYS A 23 11.86 15.72 5.70
C LYS A 23 11.31 14.65 4.77
N ILE A 24 11.55 14.78 3.46
CA ILE A 24 11.16 13.76 2.46
C ILE A 24 11.81 12.42 2.77
N LYS A 25 13.12 12.39 3.09
CA LYS A 25 13.82 11.16 3.47
C LYS A 25 13.14 10.47 4.66
N LYS A 26 12.84 11.24 5.72
CA LYS A 26 12.14 10.72 6.91
C LYS A 26 10.74 10.20 6.58
N LEU A 27 10.00 10.93 5.74
CA LEU A 27 8.66 10.55 5.30
C LEU A 27 8.67 9.24 4.49
N ILE A 28 9.63 9.07 3.57
CA ILE A 28 9.76 7.83 2.77
C ILE A 28 10.03 6.62 3.68
N VAL A 29 10.88 6.78 4.71
CA VAL A 29 11.14 5.70 5.69
C VAL A 29 9.84 5.32 6.42
N LEU A 30 9.10 6.32 6.91
CA LEU A 30 7.82 6.10 7.60
C LEU A 30 6.79 5.38 6.70
N ILE A 31 6.64 5.84 5.45
CA ILE A 31 5.72 5.25 4.48
C ILE A 31 6.14 3.82 4.10
N SER A 32 7.43 3.54 4.04
CA SER A 32 7.94 2.19 3.75
C SER A 32 7.56 1.20 4.86
N ILE A 33 7.63 1.64 6.12
CA ILE A 33 7.17 0.83 7.27
C ILE A 33 5.66 0.62 7.18
N ALA A 34 4.88 1.68 6.97
CA ALA A 34 3.42 1.58 6.83
C ALA A 34 2.99 0.66 5.67
N TYR A 35 3.70 0.74 4.53
CA TYR A 35 3.49 -0.16 3.39
C TYR A 35 3.73 -1.62 3.74
N THR A 36 4.78 -1.90 4.53
CA THR A 36 5.10 -3.26 4.98
C THR A 36 3.97 -3.83 5.82
N TRP A 37 3.40 -3.04 6.74
CA TRP A 37 2.22 -3.44 7.49
C TRP A 37 1.00 -3.69 6.59
N CYS A 38 0.71 -2.81 5.62
CA CYS A 38 -0.39 -3.05 4.68
C CYS A 38 -0.21 -4.36 3.90
N VAL A 39 1.02 -4.72 3.53
CA VAL A 39 1.30 -6.00 2.87
C VAL A 39 1.10 -7.18 3.83
N LEU A 40 1.62 -7.11 5.06
CA LEU A 40 1.47 -8.16 6.06
C LEU A 40 -0.01 -8.41 6.40
N THR A 41 -0.76 -7.35 6.67
CA THR A 41 -2.21 -7.43 6.91
C THR A 41 -2.93 -7.99 5.68
N GLY A 42 -2.56 -7.56 4.47
CA GLY A 42 -3.14 -8.08 3.24
C GLY A 42 -2.86 -9.56 2.99
N LEU A 43 -1.68 -10.05 3.42
CA LEU A 43 -1.35 -11.48 3.38
C LEU A 43 -2.21 -12.26 4.38
N TRP A 44 -2.29 -11.78 5.63
CA TRP A 44 -3.13 -12.38 6.67
C TRP A 44 -4.61 -12.45 6.27
N ILE A 45 -5.16 -11.38 5.69
CA ILE A 45 -6.53 -11.40 5.15
C ILE A 45 -6.65 -12.39 4.00
N SER A 46 -5.64 -12.48 3.13
CA SER A 46 -5.69 -13.38 1.98
C SER A 46 -5.70 -14.87 2.34
N GLU A 47 -5.20 -15.22 3.54
CA GLU A 47 -5.31 -16.56 4.11
C GLU A 47 -6.75 -16.88 4.53
N SER A 48 -7.47 -15.91 5.09
CA SER A 48 -8.86 -16.06 5.52
C SER A 48 -9.87 -15.89 4.38
N ILE A 49 -9.63 -14.92 3.48
CA ILE A 49 -10.48 -14.56 2.34
C ILE A 49 -9.59 -14.58 1.10
N LYS A 50 -9.70 -15.66 0.31
CA LYS A 50 -8.91 -15.78 -0.93
C LYS A 50 -9.21 -14.62 -1.88
N ILE A 51 -8.17 -13.86 -2.24
CA ILE A 51 -8.26 -12.81 -3.25
C ILE A 51 -8.64 -13.46 -4.59
N ARG A 52 -9.79 -13.06 -5.15
CA ARG A 52 -10.27 -13.57 -6.44
C ARG A 52 -9.23 -13.37 -7.54
N ILE A 53 -8.95 -14.43 -8.28
CA ILE A 53 -8.16 -14.39 -9.52
C ILE A 53 -9.14 -14.24 -10.68
N MET A 54 -8.89 -13.27 -11.55
CA MET A 54 -9.72 -12.98 -12.72
C MET A 54 -9.37 -13.89 -13.91
N ASN A 55 -10.24 -13.94 -14.93
CA ASN A 55 -10.09 -14.83 -16.10
C ASN A 55 -8.76 -14.63 -16.85
N HIS A 56 -8.16 -13.44 -16.76
CA HIS A 56 -6.83 -13.12 -17.33
C HIS A 56 -5.66 -13.47 -16.39
N GLY A 57 -5.86 -14.30 -15.37
CA GLY A 57 -4.81 -14.85 -14.49
C GLY A 57 -4.22 -13.88 -13.46
N ARG A 58 -4.74 -12.66 -13.31
CA ARG A 58 -4.24 -11.68 -12.32
C ARG A 58 -5.22 -11.56 -11.16
N LYS A 59 -4.69 -11.29 -9.96
CA LYS A 59 -5.49 -10.98 -8.77
C LYS A 59 -6.35 -9.73 -9.01
N GLN A 60 -7.60 -9.75 -8.53
CA GLN A 60 -8.52 -8.60 -8.61
C GLN A 60 -7.98 -7.36 -7.89
N ARG A 61 -7.34 -7.55 -6.73
CA ARG A 61 -6.66 -6.50 -5.97
C ARG A 61 -5.25 -6.96 -5.61
N SER A 62 -4.33 -6.00 -5.44
CA SER A 62 -3.02 -6.31 -4.87
C SER A 62 -3.15 -6.65 -3.38
N THR A 63 -2.18 -7.41 -2.85
CA THR A 63 -2.11 -7.70 -1.40
C THR A 63 -2.03 -6.42 -0.58
N PHE A 64 -1.17 -5.48 -0.99
CA PHE A 64 -1.12 -4.13 -0.40
C PHE A 64 -2.50 -3.48 -0.35
N ARG A 65 -3.26 -3.47 -1.46
CA ARG A 65 -4.55 -2.78 -1.50
C ARG A 65 -5.55 -3.43 -0.56
N CYS A 66 -5.56 -4.75 -0.47
CA CYS A 66 -6.43 -5.46 0.46
C CYS A 66 -6.13 -5.10 1.92
N GLY A 67 -4.86 -5.08 2.32
CA GLY A 67 -4.50 -4.72 3.70
C GLY A 67 -4.62 -3.23 3.99
N PHE A 68 -4.33 -2.36 3.01
CA PHE A 68 -4.55 -0.92 3.12
C PHE A 68 -6.04 -0.63 3.32
N ASP A 69 -6.92 -1.16 2.46
CA ASP A 69 -8.37 -0.99 2.59
C ASP A 69 -8.85 -1.43 3.98
N TYR A 70 -8.35 -2.56 4.50
CA TYR A 70 -8.70 -3.06 5.82
C TYR A 70 -8.24 -2.17 6.98
N LEU A 71 -7.05 -1.57 6.89
CA LEU A 71 -6.50 -0.70 7.95
C LEU A 71 -7.12 0.72 7.93
N THR A 72 -7.68 1.14 6.80
CA THR A 72 -8.30 2.46 6.63
C THR A 72 -9.83 2.46 6.74
N THR A 73 -10.45 1.28 6.82
CA THR A 73 -11.89 1.11 7.07
C THR A 73 -12.17 1.11 8.56
#